data_AF-A0A7S3HCI9-F1
#
_entry.id   AF-A0A7S3HCI9-F1
#
_cell.length_a   1.000
_cell.length_b   1.000
_cell.length_c   1.000
_cell.angle_alpha   90.00
_cell.angle_beta   90.00
_cell.angle_gamma   90.00
#
_symmetry.space_group_name_H-M   'P 1'
#
loop_
_entity.id
_entity.type
_entity.pdbx_description
1 polymer ?
#
loop_
_entity_poly.entity_id
_entity_poly.type
_entity_poly.pdbx_seq_one_letter_code
_entity_poly.pdbx_strand_id
1 'polypeptide(L)'
;DYDVYEDMDEVLILYGYTTLFVVACPWVPAVSLISSVLECFLDQKKLIFLYRRPMPNPAANNEPWDTAFDIFGVLAMMTNTAVIVFSSNAFEGWSHKHK
;
A
#
# COMPACT_ATOMS: atom_id res chain seq x y z
N ASP A 1 20.17 -11.58 -12.49
CA ASP A 1 19.89 -10.27 -13.10
C ASP A 1 18.93 -9.50 -12.21
N TYR A 2 18.75 -8.20 -12.45
CA TYR A 2 17.79 -7.39 -11.69
C TYR A 2 16.36 -7.77 -12.09
N ASP A 3 15.51 -8.04 -11.10
CA ASP A 3 14.10 -8.42 -11.30
C ASP A 3 13.17 -7.31 -10.83
N VAL A 4 12.46 -6.70 -11.78
CA VAL A 4 11.53 -5.60 -11.51
C VAL A 4 10.24 -6.11 -10.85
N TYR A 5 9.88 -7.38 -11.06
CA TYR A 5 8.62 -7.92 -10.54
C TYR A 5 8.65 -8.02 -9.01
N GLU A 6 9.79 -8.43 -8.44
CA GLU A 6 9.96 -8.54 -6.99
C GLU A 6 9.85 -7.17 -6.30
N ASP A 7 10.48 -6.14 -6.86
CA ASP A 7 10.41 -4.77 -6.31
C ASP A 7 8.97 -4.20 -6.41
N MET A 8 8.23 -4.51 -7.48
CA MET A 8 6.83 -4.08 -7.61
C MET A 8 5.89 -4.82 -6.63
N ASP A 9 6.14 -6.10 -6.40
CA ASP A 9 5.40 -6.89 -5.41
C ASP A 9 5.63 -6.37 -3.98
N GLU A 10 6.86 -5.94 -3.68
CA GLU A 10 7.19 -5.28 -2.40
C GLU A 10 6.37 -4.00 -2.20
N VAL A 11 6.29 -3.14 -3.23
CA VAL A 11 5.47 -1.92 -3.19
C VAL A 11 3.99 -2.23 -3.01
N LEU A 12 3.47 -3.23 -3.71
CA LEU A 12 2.07 -3.66 -3.60
C LEU A 12 1.74 -4.14 -2.18
N ILE A 13 2.62 -4.94 -1.57
CA ILE A 13 2.45 -5.45 -0.21
C ILE A 13 2.48 -4.29 0.79
N LEU A 14 3.43 -3.36 0.67
CA LEU A 14 3.50 -2.17 1.52
C LEU A 14 2.20 -1.37 1.45
N TYR A 15 1.70 -1.11 0.24
CA TYR A 15 0.42 -0.43 0.03
C TYR A 15 -0.75 -1.14 0.72
N GLY A 16 -0.80 -2.47 0.63
CA GLY A 16 -1.82 -3.27 1.30
C GLY A 16 -1.81 -3.10 2.82
N TYR A 17 -0.63 -3.17 3.44
CA TYR A 17 -0.49 -2.93 4.88
C TYR A 17 -0.88 -1.50 5.28
N THR A 18 -0.58 -0.52 4.43
CA THR A 18 -0.92 0.88 4.71
C THR A 18 -2.42 1.15 4.66
N THR A 19 -3.14 0.51 3.74
CA THR A 19 -4.50 0.92 3.39
C THR A 19 -5.59 0.06 4.03
N LEU A 20 -5.40 -1.25 4.18
CA LEU A 20 -6.47 -2.17 4.62
C LEU A 20 -6.99 -1.90 6.04
N PHE A 21 -6.16 -1.37 6.95
CA PHE A 21 -6.51 -1.19 8.37
C PHE A 21 -6.18 0.21 8.91
N VAL A 22 -6.21 1.22 8.05
CA VAL A 22 -5.82 2.60 8.42
C VAL A 22 -6.68 3.19 9.54
N VAL A 23 -7.97 2.84 9.62
CA VAL A 23 -8.86 3.28 10.71
C VAL A 23 -8.39 2.76 12.07
N ALA A 24 -7.89 1.53 12.13
CA ALA A 24 -7.43 0.92 13.38
C ALA A 24 -6.06 1.47 13.81
N CYS A 25 -5.19 1.81 12.85
CA CYS A 25 -3.83 2.26 13.10
C CYS A 25 -3.48 3.49 12.25
N PRO A 26 -3.88 4.71 12.67
CA PRO A 26 -3.76 5.92 11.86
C PRO A 26 -2.31 6.41 11.65
N TRP A 27 -1.34 5.85 12.37
CA TRP A 27 0.08 6.20 12.28
C TRP A 27 0.82 5.43 11.18
N VAL A 28 0.27 4.32 10.70
CA VAL A 28 0.91 3.45 9.70
C VAL A 28 1.23 4.21 8.40
N PRO A 29 0.36 5.06 7.84
CA PRO A 29 0.70 5.83 6.63
C PRO A 29 1.93 6.73 6.79
N ALA A 30 2.16 7.30 7.98
CA ALA A 30 3.35 8.11 8.23
C ALA A 30 4.63 7.27 8.20
N VAL A 31 4.57 6.05 8.76
CA VAL A 31 5.68 5.10 8.71
C VAL A 31 5.90 4.61 7.29
N SER A 32 4.84 4.25 6.58
CA SER A 32 4.92 3.82 5.19
C SER A 32 5.52 4.88 4.29
N LEU A 33 5.21 6.17 4.51
CA LEU A 33 5.83 7.26 3.75
C LEU A 33 7.34 7.34 3.97
N ILE A 34 7.81 7.17 5.21
CA ILE A 34 9.25 7.11 5.51
C ILE A 34 9.87 5.89 4.82
N SER A 35 9.23 4.73 4.92
CA SER A 35 9.69 3.49 4.26
C SER A 35 9.78 3.66 2.75
N SER A 36 8.76 4.22 2.08
CA SER A 36 8.78 4.43 0.62
C SER A 36 9.87 5.41 0.18
N VAL A 37 10.18 6.43 0.98
CA VAL A 37 11.30 7.34 0.69
C VAL A 37 12.64 6.61 0.81
N LEU A 38 12.82 5.82 1.88
CA LEU A 38 14.02 5.01 2.05
C LEU A 38 14.17 3.99 0.92
N GLU A 39 13.08 3.34 0.50
CA GLU A 39 13.08 2.36 -0.57
C GLU A 39 13.56 2.95 -1.90
N CYS A 40 13.04 4.12 -2.29
CA CYS A 40 13.52 4.82 -3.48
C CYS A 40 15.05 5.04 -3.47
N PHE A 41 15.63 5.37 -2.30
CA PHE A 41 17.07 5.51 -2.18
C PHE A 41 17.79 4.17 -2.23
N LEU A 42 17.25 3.14 -1.59
CA LEU A 42 17.83 1.79 -1.57
C LEU A 42 17.82 1.16 -2.97
N ASP A 43 16.71 1.25 -3.70
CA ASP A 43 16.58 0.77 -5.09
C ASP A 43 17.56 1.46 -6.04
N GLN A 44 17.74 2.78 -5.89
CA GLN A 44 18.75 3.50 -6.65
C GLN A 44 20.16 2.95 -6.37
N LYS A 45 20.49 2.69 -5.09
CA LYS A 45 21.79 2.12 -4.71
C LYS A 45 21.93 0.69 -5.22
N LYS A 46 20.85 -0.11 -5.16
CA LYS A 46 20.77 -1.48 -5.64
C LYS A 46 21.11 -1.55 -7.14
N LEU A 47 20.49 -0.70 -7.96
CA LEU A 47 20.75 -0.63 -9.40
C LEU A 47 22.17 -0.20 -9.77
N ILE A 48 22.80 0.67 -8.97
CA ILE A 48 24.14 1.20 -9.28
C ILE A 48 25.26 0.29 -8.77
N PHE A 49 25.10 -0.27 -7.57
CA PHE A 49 26.20 -0.94 -6.86
C PHE A 49 26.06 -2.46 -6.79
N LEU A 50 24.85 -3.02 -6.85
CA LEU A 50 24.62 -4.46 -6.67
C LEU A 50 24.38 -5.21 -7.98
N TYR A 51 23.84 -4.53 -9.01
CA TYR A 51 23.50 -5.16 -10.28
C TYR A 51 24.32 -4.62 -11.46
N ARG A 52 24.54 -5.47 -12.46
CA ARG A 52 25.05 -5.04 -13.77
C ARG A 52 23.95 -4.27 -14.50
N ARG A 53 24.31 -3.23 -15.26
CA ARG A 53 23.36 -2.41 -16.05
C ARG A 53 22.37 -3.32 -16.82
N PRO A 54 21.06 -3.26 -16.51
CA PRO A 54 20.06 -4.03 -17.23
C PRO A 54 19.87 -3.48 -18.64
N MET A 55 19.48 -4.34 -19.57
CA MET A 55 19.13 -3.91 -20.91
C MET A 55 17.75 -3.23 -20.87
N PRO A 56 17.60 -2.06 -21.51
CA PRO A 56 16.32 -1.37 -21.52
C PRO A 56 15.31 -2.18 -22.33
N ASN A 57 14.24 -2.63 -21.66
CA ASN A 57 13.12 -3.31 -22.30
C ASN A 57 11.92 -2.34 -22.30
N PRO A 58 11.28 -2.10 -23.46
CA PRO A 58 10.08 -1.27 -23.50
C PRO A 58 8.93 -1.99 -22.77
N ALA A 59 8.26 -1.28 -21.88
CA ALA A 59 7.02 -1.72 -21.23
C ALA A 59 5.86 -0.85 -21.73
N ALA A 60 4.76 -1.50 -22.13
CA ALA A 60 3.57 -0.78 -22.63
C ALA A 60 2.72 -0.23 -21.48
N ASN A 61 2.67 -0.95 -20.38
CA ASN A 61 1.86 -0.68 -19.20
C ASN A 61 2.53 -1.24 -17.93
N ASN A 62 1.98 -0.87 -16.78
CA ASN A 62 2.38 -1.36 -15.46
C ASN A 62 1.47 -2.52 -15.00
N GLU A 63 0.85 -3.23 -15.92
CA GLU A 63 0.08 -4.42 -15.58
C GLU A 63 1.02 -5.56 -15.19
N PRO A 64 0.63 -6.41 -14.21
CA PRO A 64 -0.70 -6.53 -13.60
C PRO A 64 -0.93 -5.64 -12.36
N TRP A 65 0.06 -4.86 -11.93
CA TRP A 65 0.01 -4.16 -10.63
C TRP A 65 -1.06 -3.08 -10.57
N ASP A 66 -1.34 -2.37 -11.65
CA ASP A 66 -2.41 -1.37 -11.69
C ASP A 66 -3.77 -1.99 -11.27
N THR A 67 -4.10 -3.16 -11.83
CA THR A 67 -5.31 -3.90 -11.45
C THR A 67 -5.25 -4.39 -10.01
N ALA A 68 -4.07 -4.79 -9.53
CA ALA A 68 -3.90 -5.21 -8.14
C ALA A 68 -4.15 -4.05 -7.16
N PHE A 69 -3.61 -2.86 -7.43
CA PHE A 69 -3.86 -1.67 -6.61
C PHE A 69 -5.34 -1.31 -6.56
N ASP A 70 -6.07 -1.42 -7.68
CA ASP A 70 -7.52 -1.20 -7.71
C ASP A 70 -8.27 -2.20 -6.82
N ILE A 71 -7.91 -3.49 -6.89
CA ILE A 71 -8.50 -4.52 -6.03
C ILE A 71 -8.23 -4.23 -4.56
N PHE A 72 -6.99 -3.89 -4.20
CA PHE A 72 -6.63 -3.51 -2.83
C PHE A 72 -7.37 -2.27 -2.36
N GLY A 73 -7.61 -1.29 -3.22
CA GLY A 73 -8.41 -0.10 -2.92
C GLY A 73 -9.85 -0.44 -2.56
N VAL A 74 -10.49 -1.32 -3.34
CA VAL A 74 -11.86 -1.81 -3.05
C VAL A 74 -11.90 -2.59 -1.72
N LEU A 75 -10.92 -3.47 -1.50
CA LEU A 75 -10.79 -4.21 -0.24
C LEU A 75 -10.61 -3.26 0.95
N ALA A 76 -9.76 -2.23 0.82
CA ALA A 76 -9.50 -1.25 1.87
C ALA A 76 -10.76 -0.46 2.25
N MET A 77 -11.59 -0.07 1.28
CA MET A 77 -12.86 0.58 1.57
C MET A 77 -13.79 -0.32 2.39
N MET A 78 -13.88 -1.60 2.02
CA MET A 78 -14.73 -2.56 2.73
C MET A 78 -14.24 -2.83 4.15
N THR A 79 -12.94 -3.10 4.34
CA THR A 79 -12.37 -3.42 5.64
C THR A 79 -12.43 -2.24 6.60
N ASN A 80 -12.05 -1.04 6.16
CA ASN A 80 -12.10 0.14 7.02
C ASN A 80 -13.54 0.50 7.42
N THR A 81 -14.50 0.37 6.50
CA THR A 81 -15.92 0.57 6.82
C THR A 81 -16.40 -0.44 7.86
N ALA A 82 -16.05 -1.71 7.71
CA ALA A 82 -16.39 -2.75 8.68
C ALA A 82 -15.78 -2.46 10.05
N VAL A 83 -14.51 -2.02 10.12
CA VAL A 83 -13.85 -1.64 11.38
C VAL A 83 -14.61 -0.50 12.07
N ILE A 84 -15.01 0.55 11.34
CA ILE A 84 -15.78 1.66 11.94
C ILE A 84 -17.12 1.15 12.49
N VAL A 85 -17.86 0.36 11.72
CA VAL A 85 -19.21 -0.08 12.10
C VAL A 85 -19.20 -1.07 13.27
N PHE A 86 -18.29 -2.05 13.26
CA PHE A 86 -18.31 -3.14 14.23
C PHE A 86 -17.40 -2.92 15.44
N SER A 87 -16.32 -2.15 15.29
CA SER A 87 -15.30 -2.01 16.33
C SER A 87 -15.25 -0.62 16.97
N SER A 88 -15.85 0.40 16.36
CA SER A 88 -15.81 1.76 16.90
C SER A 88 -17.14 2.16 17.55
N ASN A 89 -17.06 2.93 18.64
CA ASN A 89 -18.22 3.56 19.27
C ASN A 89 -18.70 4.81 18.51
N ALA A 90 -18.28 5.02 17.25
CA ALA A 90 -18.59 6.22 16.48
C ALA A 90 -20.09 6.47 16.35
N PHE A 91 -20.92 5.42 16.39
CA PHE A 91 -22.38 5.51 16.26
C PHE A 91 -23.14 5.46 17.60
N GLU A 92 -22.46 5.34 18.74
CA GLU A 92 -23.10 5.22 20.06
C GLU A 92 -23.94 6.47 20.40
N GLY A 93 -23.42 7.66 20.10
CA GLY A 93 -24.14 8.93 20.27
C GLY A 93 -25.29 9.17 19.29
N TRP A 94 -25.27 8.54 18.10
CA TRP A 94 -26.36 8.64 17.11
C TRP A 94 -27.60 7.86 17.56
N SER A 95 -27.37 6.69 18.17
CA SER A 95 -28.42 5.84 18.74
C SER A 95 -29.16 6.53 19.89
N HIS A 96 -28.45 7.23 20.77
CA HIS A 96 -29.05 7.94 21.92
C HIS A 96 -29.86 9.19 21.54
N LYS A 97 -29.57 9.82 20.40
CA LYS A 97 -30.24 11.05 19.96
C LYS A 97 -31.58 10.82 19.23
N HIS A 98 -31.87 9.57 18.86
CA HIS A 98 -33.08 9.15 18.13
C HIS A 98 -33.99 8.20 18.93
N LYS A 99 -33.79 8.11 20.25
CA LYS A 99 -34.77 7.59 21.21
C LYS A 99 -35.46 8.76 21.90
#